data_AF-A0A1M6F8G6-F1
#
_entry.id   AF-A0A1M6F8G6-F1
#
_cell.length_a   1.000
_cell.length_b   1.000
_cell.length_c   1.000
_cell.angle_alpha   90.00
_cell.angle_beta   90.00
_cell.angle_gamma   90.00
#
_symmetry.space_group_name_H-M   'P 1'
#
loop_
_entity.id
_entity.type
_entity.pdbx_description
1 polymer ?
#
loop_
_entity_poly.entity_id
_entity_poly.type
_entity_poly.pdbx_seq_one_letter_code
_entity_poly.pdbx_strand_id
1 'polypeptide(L)'
;MLHNMQKEGELMSLRTSNTTNVEGVKAVSEVSKKTASTPEEFQSILCEKIGSIQDTLEEMRAQREAINTVKAEGMVTEVVRRYMPDGSIMITQYVGGKIKDRYRKPPHLELVPDPNSPVPKSEDGRSLTAQQNMVMKPKYSLAEDLFNML
;
A
#
# COMPACT_ATOMS: atom_id res chain seq x y z
N MET A 1 10.29 29.98 43.21
CA MET A 1 9.70 31.16 42.56
C MET A 1 9.49 30.79 41.09
N LEU A 2 8.38 30.13 40.73
CA LEU A 2 7.09 30.71 40.29
C LEU A 2 7.20 31.66 39.09
N HIS A 3 6.47 31.29 38.02
CA HIS A 3 5.93 31.99 36.84
C HIS A 3 6.17 31.06 35.62
N ASN A 4 5.28 30.13 35.24
CA ASN A 4 3.86 30.24 34.86
C ASN A 4 3.59 31.37 33.86
N MET A 5 3.60 31.04 32.56
CA MET A 5 2.72 31.67 31.57
C MET A 5 2.29 30.62 30.53
N GLN A 6 1.03 30.23 30.65
CA GLN A 6 0.23 29.53 29.64
C GLN A 6 -0.02 30.45 28.43
N LYS A 7 0.07 29.88 27.23
CA LYS A 7 -0.71 30.22 26.02
C LYS A 7 -0.90 28.88 25.30
N GLU A 8 -1.97 28.13 25.54
CA GLU A 8 -3.32 28.31 24.98
C GLU A 8 -3.29 28.78 23.52
N GLY A 9 -3.67 27.87 22.61
CA GLY A 9 -3.73 28.14 21.18
C GLY A 9 -3.86 26.87 20.34
N GLU A 10 -5.06 26.30 20.34
CA GLU A 10 -5.64 25.49 19.26
C GLU A 10 -5.09 24.08 18.97
N LEU A 11 -5.73 23.13 19.68
CA LEU A 11 -6.06 21.79 19.19
C LEU A 11 -6.73 21.86 17.82
N MET A 12 -6.01 21.52 16.74
CA MET A 12 -6.62 21.10 15.48
C MET A 12 -6.53 19.57 15.38
N SER A 13 -7.28 18.90 16.25
CA SER A 13 -7.60 17.49 16.10
C SER A 13 -8.59 17.37 14.95
N LEU A 14 -8.08 17.14 13.74
CA LEU A 14 -8.90 16.76 12.59
C LEU A 14 -9.41 15.33 12.82
N ARG A 15 -10.41 15.21 13.70
CA ARG A 15 -11.34 14.09 13.71
C ARG A 15 -12.18 14.23 12.46
N THR A 16 -11.78 13.57 11.37
CA THR A 16 -12.71 13.28 10.29
C THR A 16 -13.63 12.16 10.78
N SER A 17 -14.62 12.54 11.60
CA SER A 17 -15.76 11.68 11.88
C SER A 17 -16.61 11.64 10.62
N ASN A 18 -16.47 10.57 9.84
CA ASN A 18 -17.52 10.18 8.90
C ASN A 18 -18.73 9.72 9.72
N THR A 19 -19.51 10.69 10.22
CA THR A 19 -20.88 10.47 10.64
C THR A 19 -21.72 10.35 9.37
N THR A 20 -21.71 9.17 8.75
CA THR A 20 -22.85 8.78 7.93
C THR A 20 -24.02 8.72 8.90
N ASN A 21 -24.97 9.64 8.75
CA ASN A 21 -26.30 9.54 9.34
C ASN A 21 -26.83 8.14 9.02
N VAL A 22 -26.69 7.22 9.96
CA VAL A 22 -27.60 6.09 10.05
C VAL A 22 -28.86 6.71 10.63
N GLU A 23 -29.63 7.37 9.78
CA GLU A 23 -31.05 7.54 10.05
C GLU A 23 -31.53 6.14 10.39
N GLY A 24 -31.89 5.97 11.65
CA GLY A 24 -32.50 4.74 12.12
C GLY A 24 -33.75 4.55 11.28
N VAL A 25 -33.63 3.75 10.23
CA VAL A 25 -34.75 3.07 9.62
C VAL A 25 -35.29 2.21 10.75
N LYS A 26 -36.24 2.79 11.46
CA LYS A 26 -37.09 2.10 12.41
C LYS A 26 -37.88 1.15 11.53
N ALA A 27 -37.28 0.00 11.24
CA ALA A 27 -37.96 -1.14 10.67
C ALA A 27 -38.99 -1.53 11.73
N VAL A 28 -40.16 -0.92 11.63
CA VAL A 28 -41.38 -1.46 12.21
C VAL A 28 -41.65 -2.71 11.39
N SER A 29 -40.89 -3.77 11.67
CA SER A 29 -41.34 -5.10 11.34
C SER A 29 -42.51 -5.35 12.28
N GLU A 30 -43.71 -5.05 11.79
CA GLU A 30 -44.91 -5.68 12.30
C GLU A 30 -44.70 -7.19 12.12
N VAL A 31 -44.09 -7.82 13.12
CA VAL A 31 -44.10 -9.27 13.26
C VAL A 31 -45.55 -9.60 13.59
N SER A 32 -46.35 -9.74 12.54
CA SER A 32 -47.67 -10.35 12.62
C SER A 32 -47.46 -11.75 13.17
N LYS A 33 -47.66 -11.91 14.48
CA LYS A 33 -47.62 -13.19 15.16
C LYS A 33 -48.89 -13.95 14.78
N LYS A 34 -48.94 -14.48 13.55
CA LYS A 34 -49.90 -15.53 13.19
C LYS A 34 -49.51 -16.78 13.97
N THR A 35 -50.22 -17.04 15.06
CA THR A 35 -50.21 -18.34 15.72
C THR A 35 -50.94 -19.34 14.83
N ALA A 36 -50.22 -20.30 14.27
CA ALA A 36 -50.79 -21.36 13.43
C ALA A 36 -51.75 -22.22 14.25
N SER A 37 -52.96 -22.43 13.74
CA SER A 37 -53.96 -23.29 14.39
C SER A 37 -54.03 -24.69 13.75
N THR A 38 -53.46 -24.86 12.55
CA THR A 38 -53.45 -26.12 11.80
C THR A 38 -52.05 -26.50 11.28
N PRO A 39 -51.78 -27.80 11.05
CA PRO A 39 -50.49 -28.28 10.54
C PRO A 39 -50.08 -27.68 9.17
N GLU A 40 -51.06 -27.41 8.30
CA GLU A 40 -50.84 -26.84 6.97
C GLU A 40 -50.46 -25.35 7.03
N GLU A 41 -51.07 -24.58 7.94
CA GLU A 41 -50.68 -23.19 8.23
C GLU A 41 -49.25 -23.11 8.78
N PHE A 42 -48.85 -24.08 9.60
CA PHE A 42 -47.48 -24.13 10.11
C PHE A 42 -46.45 -24.45 9.02
N GLN A 43 -46.76 -25.40 8.13
CA GLN A 43 -45.87 -25.73 7.00
C GLN A 43 -45.71 -24.56 6.03
N SER A 44 -46.78 -23.83 5.72
CA SER A 44 -46.68 -22.65 4.85
C SER A 44 -45.83 -21.54 5.46
N ILE A 45 -45.99 -21.26 6.77
CA ILE A 45 -45.15 -20.29 7.50
C ILE A 45 -43.68 -20.73 7.52
N LEU A 46 -43.40 -22.03 7.65
CA LEU A 46 -42.02 -22.53 7.60
C LEU A 46 -41.40 -22.37 6.21
N CYS A 47 -42.12 -22.71 5.14
CA CYS A 47 -41.65 -22.55 3.78
C CYS A 47 -41.38 -21.07 3.44
N GLU A 48 -42.28 -20.17 3.84
CA GLU A 48 -42.12 -18.72 3.66
C GLU A 48 -40.89 -18.19 4.40
N LYS A 49 -40.69 -18.61 5.66
CA LYS A 49 -39.50 -18.21 6.44
C LYS A 49 -38.21 -18.78 5.89
N ILE A 50 -38.21 -20.03 5.42
CA ILE A 50 -37.02 -20.65 4.82
C ILE A 50 -36.65 -19.92 3.52
N GLY A 51 -37.63 -19.58 2.68
CA GLY A 51 -37.41 -18.77 1.48
C GLY A 51 -36.82 -17.40 1.82
N SER A 52 -37.44 -16.68 2.76
CA SER A 52 -36.92 -15.39 3.23
C SER A 52 -35.49 -15.46 3.76
N ILE A 53 -35.13 -16.52 4.51
CA ILE A 53 -33.76 -16.71 4.99
C ILE A 53 -32.81 -16.98 3.83
N GLN A 54 -33.20 -17.79 2.84
CA GLN A 54 -32.38 -18.05 1.66
C GLN A 54 -32.11 -16.77 0.86
N ASP A 55 -33.15 -15.96 0.65
CA ASP A 55 -33.03 -14.68 -0.06
C ASP A 55 -32.06 -13.73 0.67
N THR A 56 -32.17 -13.62 2.01
CA THR A 56 -31.24 -12.78 2.79
C THR A 56 -29.80 -13.30 2.76
N LEU A 57 -29.59 -14.62 2.74
CA LEU A 57 -28.25 -15.20 2.63
C LEU A 57 -27.62 -14.94 1.26
N GLU A 58 -28.43 -14.98 0.20
CA GLU A 58 -28.00 -14.69 -1.16
C GLU A 58 -27.63 -13.20 -1.31
N GLU A 59 -28.44 -12.30 -0.75
CA GLU A 59 -28.13 -10.88 -0.69
C GLU A 59 -26.83 -10.60 0.09
N MET A 60 -26.62 -11.24 1.24
CA MET A 60 -25.38 -11.10 2.01
C MET A 60 -24.14 -11.61 1.25
N ARG A 61 -24.29 -12.68 0.46
CA ARG A 61 -23.20 -13.16 -0.41
C ARG A 61 -22.87 -12.15 -1.50
N ALA A 62 -23.89 -11.62 -2.19
CA ALA A 62 -23.70 -10.60 -3.23
C ALA A 62 -23.01 -9.34 -2.68
N GLN A 63 -23.42 -8.86 -1.50
CA GLN A 63 -22.77 -7.73 -0.84
C GLN A 63 -21.31 -8.03 -0.47
N ARG A 64 -21.02 -9.24 0.01
CA ARG A 64 -19.64 -9.64 0.34
C ARG A 64 -18.75 -9.70 -0.90
N GLU A 65 -19.28 -10.20 -2.01
CA GLU A 65 -18.57 -10.21 -3.29
C GLU A 65 -18.30 -8.79 -3.78
N ALA A 66 -19.31 -7.91 -3.75
CA ALA A 66 -19.14 -6.50 -4.10
C ALA A 66 -18.11 -5.77 -3.21
N ILE A 67 -18.08 -6.05 -1.90
CA ILE A 67 -17.05 -5.50 -1.00
C ILE A 67 -15.65 -6.03 -1.37
N ASN A 68 -15.55 -7.30 -1.73
CA ASN A 68 -14.28 -7.90 -2.11
C ASN A 68 -13.76 -7.36 -3.45
N THR A 69 -14.64 -7.13 -4.43
CA THR A 69 -14.24 -6.51 -5.71
C THR A 69 -13.77 -5.09 -5.50
N VAL A 70 -14.51 -4.27 -4.75
CA VAL A 70 -14.10 -2.88 -4.43
C VAL A 70 -12.78 -2.86 -3.65
N LYS A 71 -12.57 -3.79 -2.72
CA LYS A 71 -11.28 -3.91 -2.00
C LYS A 71 -10.13 -4.29 -2.93
N ALA A 72 -10.36 -5.21 -3.87
CA ALA A 72 -9.34 -5.64 -4.82
C ALA A 72 -9.00 -4.52 -5.81
N GLU A 73 -10.01 -3.83 -6.36
CA GLU A 73 -9.85 -2.69 -7.26
C GLU A 73 -9.18 -1.50 -6.56
N GLY A 74 -9.42 -1.31 -5.27
CA GLY A 74 -8.79 -0.28 -4.44
C GLY A 74 -7.37 -0.61 -3.97
N MET A 75 -6.82 -1.79 -4.27
CA MET A 75 -5.45 -2.13 -3.88
C MET A 75 -4.43 -1.42 -4.78
N VAL A 76 -4.20 -0.15 -4.49
CA VAL A 76 -3.08 0.59 -5.09
C VAL A 76 -1.77 -0.01 -4.57
N THR A 77 -0.92 -0.42 -5.51
CA THR A 77 0.47 -0.79 -5.21
C THR A 77 1.35 0.43 -5.41
N GLU A 78 2.06 0.83 -4.37
CA GLU A 78 2.97 1.97 -4.41
C GLU A 78 4.39 1.45 -4.14
N VAL A 79 5.36 1.87 -4.96
CA VAL A 79 6.76 1.49 -4.79
C VAL A 79 7.57 2.76 -4.51
N VAL A 80 8.01 2.92 -3.27
CA VAL A 80 8.84 4.04 -2.85
C VAL A 80 10.31 3.63 -2.87
N ARG A 81 11.13 4.43 -3.55
CA ARG A 81 12.59 4.22 -3.66
C ARG A 81 13.31 5.36 -2.94
N ARG A 82 14.20 5.02 -2.00
CA ARG A 82 15.03 5.98 -1.27
C ARG A 82 16.50 5.65 -1.46
N TYR A 83 17.27 6.63 -1.95
CA TYR A 83 18.72 6.53 -2.04
C TYR A 83 19.35 6.70 -0.67
N MET A 84 20.30 5.83 -0.37
CA MET A 84 21.03 5.81 0.89
C MET A 84 22.39 6.50 0.73
N PRO A 85 23.02 6.98 1.82
CA PRO A 85 24.33 7.62 1.75
C PRO A 85 25.46 6.71 1.23
N ASP A 86 25.31 5.39 1.37
CA ASP A 86 26.23 4.37 0.86
C ASP A 86 26.05 4.08 -0.64
N GLY A 87 25.10 4.76 -1.31
CA GLY A 87 24.75 4.55 -2.71
C GLY A 87 23.82 3.38 -2.97
N SER A 88 23.45 2.60 -1.94
CA SER A 88 22.39 1.59 -2.08
C SER A 88 21.02 2.24 -2.25
N ILE A 89 20.08 1.48 -2.81
CA ILE A 89 18.69 1.93 -2.97
C ILE A 89 17.82 1.10 -2.06
N MET A 90 17.14 1.74 -1.12
CA MET A 90 16.11 1.11 -0.33
C MET A 90 14.78 1.17 -1.08
N ILE A 91 14.23 0.01 -1.39
CA ILE A 91 12.95 -0.14 -2.09
C ILE A 91 11.92 -0.62 -1.07
N THR A 92 10.82 0.12 -0.94
CA THR A 92 9.68 -0.24 -0.08
C THR A 92 8.43 -0.34 -0.94
N GLN A 93 7.84 -1.53 -0.98
CA GLN A 93 6.57 -1.77 -1.66
C GLN A 93 5.42 -1.69 -0.65
N TYR A 94 4.44 -0.84 -0.95
CA TYR A 94 3.20 -0.71 -0.22
C TYR A 94 2.06 -1.34 -1.03
N VAL A 95 1.16 -2.01 -0.35
CA VAL A 95 -0.10 -2.53 -0.90
C VAL A 95 -1.22 -2.07 0.02
N GLY A 96 -2.10 -1.21 -0.49
CA GLY A 96 -3.19 -0.64 0.32
C GLY A 96 -2.68 0.14 1.54
N GLY A 97 -1.61 0.92 1.38
CA GLY A 97 -1.01 1.74 2.44
C GLY A 97 -0.21 0.98 3.50
N LYS A 98 -0.11 -0.35 3.41
CA LYS A 98 0.72 -1.17 4.30
C LYS A 98 1.99 -1.61 3.59
N ILE A 99 3.09 -1.66 4.32
CA ILE A 99 4.36 -2.18 3.80
C ILE A 99 4.18 -3.68 3.57
N LYS A 100 4.34 -4.11 2.32
CA LYS A 100 4.41 -5.52 1.94
C LYS A 100 5.84 -6.02 2.03
N ASP A 101 6.76 -5.32 1.35
CA ASP A 101 8.17 -5.71 1.26
C ASP A 101 9.10 -4.50 1.40
N ARG A 102 10.28 -4.75 1.98
CA ARG A 102 11.36 -3.78 2.09
C ARG A 102 12.71 -4.46 1.94
N TYR A 103 13.50 -4.00 0.97
CA TYR A 103 14.85 -4.53 0.74
C TYR A 103 15.80 -3.44 0.24
N ARG A 104 17.11 -3.74 0.26
CA ARG A 104 18.17 -2.88 -0.27
C ARG A 104 18.76 -3.49 -1.53
N LYS A 105 18.81 -2.71 -2.59
CA LYS A 105 19.55 -3.02 -3.82
C LYS A 105 20.95 -2.42 -3.70
N PRO A 106 22.03 -3.20 -3.94
CA PRO A 106 23.38 -2.65 -3.95
C PRO A 106 23.52 -1.59 -5.07
N PRO A 107 24.45 -0.64 -4.92
CA PRO A 107 24.74 0.34 -5.96
C PRO A 107 25.16 -0.37 -7.26
N HIS A 108 24.77 0.20 -8.40
CA HIS A 108 25.36 -0.20 -9.67
C HIS A 108 26.81 0.28 -9.72
N LEU A 109 27.73 -0.59 -10.12
CA LEU A 109 29.15 -0.26 -10.20
C LEU A 109 29.56 -0.10 -11.65
N GLU A 110 30.29 0.97 -11.95
CA GLU A 110 30.90 1.20 -13.26
C GLU A 110 32.42 1.20 -13.15
N LEU A 111 33.08 0.76 -14.23
CA LEU A 111 34.54 0.82 -14.35
C LEU A 111 34.94 2.27 -14.67
N VAL A 112 35.69 2.88 -13.75
CA VAL A 112 36.24 4.23 -13.90
C VAL A 112 37.76 4.14 -13.85
N PRO A 113 38.50 4.93 -14.66
CA PRO A 113 39.95 4.98 -14.55
C PRO A 113 40.39 5.34 -13.12
N ASP A 114 41.35 4.58 -12.59
CA ASP A 114 41.83 4.78 -11.22
C ASP A 114 42.67 6.07 -11.13
N PRO A 115 42.24 7.08 -10.35
CA PRO A 115 42.98 8.33 -10.20
C PRO A 115 44.32 8.15 -9.46
N ASN A 116 44.48 7.07 -8.70
CA ASN A 116 45.71 6.81 -7.93
C ASN A 116 46.75 6.03 -8.75
N SER A 117 46.34 5.44 -9.87
CA SER A 117 47.25 4.74 -10.77
C SER A 117 47.79 5.68 -11.85
N PRO A 118 49.11 5.75 -12.05
CA PRO A 118 49.65 6.52 -13.16
C PRO A 118 49.27 5.87 -14.48
N VAL A 119 48.93 6.69 -15.49
CA VAL A 119 48.70 6.21 -16.85
C VAL A 119 50.02 5.66 -17.40
N PRO A 120 50.08 4.40 -17.87
CA PRO A 120 51.28 3.86 -18.50
C PRO A 120 51.73 4.72 -19.67
N LYS A 121 53.04 4.86 -19.84
CA LYS A 121 53.65 5.59 -20.96
C LYS A 121 54.40 4.61 -21.86
N SER A 122 54.29 4.83 -23.17
CA SER A 122 55.09 4.14 -24.18
C SER A 122 56.55 4.62 -24.14
N GLU A 123 57.45 3.93 -24.83
CA GLU A 123 58.87 4.29 -24.96
C GLU A 123 59.06 5.71 -25.53
N ASP A 124 58.13 6.16 -26.39
CA ASP A 124 58.07 7.53 -26.95
C ASP A 124 57.48 8.58 -25.98
N GLY A 125 57.20 8.22 -24.73
CA GLY A 125 56.62 9.11 -23.72
C GLY A 125 55.12 9.40 -23.89
N ARG A 126 54.46 8.84 -24.92
CA ARG A 126 53.01 8.97 -25.16
C ARG A 126 52.21 8.19 -24.13
N SER A 127 51.12 8.79 -23.63
CA SER A 127 50.21 8.15 -22.66
C SER A 127 49.37 7.05 -23.31
N LEU A 128 49.36 5.86 -22.71
CA LEU A 128 48.58 4.70 -23.13
C LEU A 128 47.31 4.58 -22.29
N THR A 129 46.30 5.39 -22.61
CA THR A 129 45.00 5.40 -21.90
C THR A 129 44.27 4.05 -21.95
N ALA A 130 44.48 3.24 -22.99
CA ALA A 130 43.89 1.91 -23.11
C ALA A 130 44.45 0.89 -22.09
N GLN A 131 45.63 1.15 -21.51
CA GLN A 131 46.27 0.31 -20.49
C GLN A 131 46.13 0.91 -19.08
N GLN A 132 45.33 1.96 -18.92
CA GLN A 132 45.10 2.57 -17.62
C GLN A 132 44.34 1.59 -16.71
N ASN A 133 44.78 1.49 -15.46
CA ASN A 133 44.07 0.65 -14.49
C ASN A 133 42.68 1.22 -14.21
N MET A 134 41.71 0.32 -14.11
CA MET A 134 40.31 0.66 -13.87
C MET A 134 39.91 0.21 -12.46
N VAL A 135 39.07 1.01 -11.80
CA VAL A 135 38.49 0.71 -10.48
C VAL A 135 36.97 0.78 -10.57
N MET A 136 36.31 -0.14 -9.88
CA MET A 136 34.86 -0.16 -9.76
C MET A 136 34.40 0.96 -8.82
N LYS A 137 33.55 1.86 -9.31
CA LYS A 137 32.95 2.93 -8.51
C LYS A 137 31.42 2.89 -8.60
N PRO A 138 30.69 3.27 -7.54
CA PRO A 138 29.25 3.43 -7.59
C PRO A 138 28.84 4.47 -8.63
N LYS A 139 27.93 4.08 -9.53
CA LYS A 139 27.31 4.97 -10.50
C LYS A 139 26.07 5.60 -9.89
N TYR A 140 26.07 6.92 -9.72
CA TYR A 140 24.94 7.69 -9.20
C TYR A 140 24.19 8.37 -10.36
N SER A 141 23.44 7.63 -11.17
CA SER A 141 22.58 8.22 -12.21
C SER A 141 21.11 8.05 -11.87
N LEU A 142 20.47 9.14 -11.42
CA LEU A 142 19.04 9.17 -11.08
C LEU A 142 18.15 8.83 -12.29
N ALA A 143 18.60 9.14 -13.51
CA ALA A 143 17.85 8.91 -14.73
C ALA A 143 17.94 7.43 -15.17
N GLU A 144 19.14 6.87 -15.26
CA GLU A 144 19.31 5.51 -15.78
C GLU A 144 18.70 4.43 -14.88
N ASP A 145 18.74 4.60 -13.55
CA ASP A 145 18.09 3.65 -12.62
C ASP A 145 16.55 3.66 -12.73
N LEU A 146 15.98 4.75 -13.23
CA LEU A 146 14.54 4.84 -13.49
C LEU A 146 14.15 4.04 -14.74
N PHE A 147 15.00 4.05 -15.77
CA PHE A 147 14.74 3.44 -17.08
C PHE A 147 15.25 2.00 -17.21
N ASN A 148 16.29 1.59 -16.48
CA ASN A 148 16.88 0.23 -16.56
C ASN A 148 16.12 -0.85 -15.74
N MET A 149 14.91 -0.56 -15.23
CA MET A 149 14.10 -1.50 -14.43
C MET A 149 12.65 -1.69 -14.97
N LEU A 150 12.39 -1.26 -16.21
CA LEU A 150 11.25 -1.70 -17.03
C LEU A 150 11.65 -2.95 -17.82
#